data_AF-A0A7S1TAF8-F1
#
_entry.id   AF-A0A7S1TAF8-F1
#
_cell.length_a   1.000
_cell.length_b   1.000
_cell.length_c   1.000
_cell.angle_alpha   90.00
_cell.angle_beta   90.00
_cell.angle_gamma   90.00
#
_symmetry.space_group_name_H-M   'P 1'
#
loop_
_entity.id
_entity.type
_entity.pdbx_description
1 polymer ?
#
loop_
_entity_poly.entity_id
_entity_poly.type
_entity_poly.pdbx_seq_one_letter_code
_entity_poly.pdbx_strand_id
1 'polypeptide(L)'
;KLGYVAVVNRSQMDINENVDMGRALEAEQRWFHRKAHGGLYIDIAQTHCGTRVLAHRINGLLKSHIQKMIPSLTSNLRQQSMELRLELQALGPEQNAESGSAIVRRAL
;
A
#
# COMPACT_ATOMS: atom_id res chain seq x y z
N LYS A 1 8.71 14.06 10.36
CA LYS A 1 7.70 13.74 11.39
C LYS A 1 6.30 13.87 10.78
N LEU A 2 5.41 12.89 10.95
CA LEU A 2 4.11 12.80 10.24
C LEU A 2 2.95 13.53 10.94
N GLY A 3 3.19 14.11 12.12
CA GLY A 3 2.20 14.86 12.89
C GLY A 3 1.20 13.95 13.62
N TYR A 4 0.12 14.56 14.11
CA TYR A 4 -0.97 13.89 14.80
C TYR A 4 -2.32 14.20 14.14
N VAL A 5 -3.25 13.24 14.27
CA VAL A 5 -4.65 13.37 13.86
C VAL A 5 -5.52 12.93 15.02
N ALA A 6 -6.44 13.78 15.47
CA ALA A 6 -7.39 13.44 16.52
C ALA A 6 -8.63 12.78 15.91
N VAL A 7 -9.16 11.74 16.55
CA VAL A 7 -10.37 11.02 16.12
C VAL A 7 -11.30 10.78 17.30
N VAL A 8 -12.61 10.73 17.04
CA VAL A 8 -13.61 10.37 18.05
C VAL A 8 -14.39 9.18 17.55
N ASN A 9 -14.29 8.08 18.31
CA ASN A 9 -14.94 6.81 17.97
C ASN A 9 -16.26 6.64 18.72
N ARG A 10 -17.00 5.60 18.35
CA ARG A 10 -18.20 5.14 19.07
C ARG A 10 -17.87 4.79 20.52
N SER A 11 -18.74 5.20 21.44
CA SER A 11 -18.67 4.79 22.84
C SER A 11 -19.16 3.35 23.01
N GLN A 12 -18.95 2.78 24.20
CA GLN A 12 -19.43 1.43 24.50
C GLN A 12 -20.96 1.32 24.39
N MET A 13 -21.68 2.39 24.76
CA MET A 13 -23.14 2.46 24.62
C MET A 13 -23.55 2.46 23.13
N ASP A 14 -22.88 3.28 22.30
CA ASP A 14 -23.16 3.33 20.85
C ASP A 14 -22.91 1.99 20.16
N ILE A 15 -21.93 1.22 20.65
CA ILE A 15 -21.66 -0.15 20.15
C ILE A 15 -22.82 -1.08 20.55
N ASN A 16 -23.26 -1.03 21.81
CA ASN A 16 -24.36 -1.87 22.28
C ASN A 16 -25.69 -1.55 21.56
N GLU A 17 -25.91 -0.28 21.20
CA GLU A 17 -27.08 0.18 20.46
C GLU A 17 -26.97 -0.02 18.94
N ASN A 18 -25.86 -0.61 18.46
CA ASN A 18 -25.57 -0.79 17.03
C ASN A 18 -25.70 0.52 16.21
N VAL A 19 -25.18 1.62 16.75
CA VAL A 19 -25.17 2.90 16.03
C VAL A 19 -24.41 2.74 14.71
N ASP A 20 -25.09 3.13 13.63
CA ASP A 20 -24.57 3.09 12.27
C ASP A 20 -23.28 3.91 12.13
N MET A 21 -22.37 3.43 11.28
CA MET A 21 -21.07 4.08 11.05
C MET A 21 -21.22 5.46 10.42
N GLY A 22 -22.18 5.67 9.53
CA GLY A 22 -22.46 6.98 8.95
C GLY A 22 -22.87 7.99 10.02
N ARG A 23 -23.78 7.59 10.91
CA ARG A 23 -24.18 8.40 12.07
C ARG A 23 -23.02 8.69 13.02
N ALA A 24 -22.14 7.71 13.25
CA ALA A 24 -20.95 7.91 14.07
C ALA A 24 -19.98 8.93 13.45
N LEU A 25 -19.77 8.90 12.14
CA LEU A 25 -18.94 9.87 11.42
C LEU A 25 -19.54 11.29 11.43
N GLU A 26 -20.85 11.41 11.31
CA GLU A 26 -21.55 12.70 11.45
C GLU A 26 -21.48 13.24 12.88
N ALA A 27 -21.60 12.37 13.88
CA ALA A 27 -21.41 12.72 15.28
C ALA A 27 -19.98 13.20 15.54
N GLU A 28 -18.97 12.51 15.01
CA GLU A 28 -17.56 12.92 15.07
C GLU A 28 -17.36 14.33 14.49
N GLN A 29 -17.88 14.59 13.28
CA GLN A 29 -17.76 15.91 12.66
C GLN A 29 -18.43 16.98 13.52
N ARG A 30 -19.65 16.74 14.00
CA ARG A 30 -20.35 17.69 14.87
C ARG A 30 -19.61 17.92 16.18
N TRP A 31 -18.97 16.89 16.73
CA TRP A 31 -18.19 16.99 17.96
C TRP A 31 -17.03 17.97 17.80
N PHE A 32 -16.24 17.84 16.74
CA PHE A 32 -15.11 18.74 16.47
C PHE A 32 -15.51 20.18 16.16
N HIS A 33 -16.70 20.41 15.60
CA HIS A 33 -17.20 21.76 15.27
C HIS A 33 -17.98 22.44 16.40
N ARG A 34 -18.30 21.72 17.49
CA ARG A 34 -19.12 22.26 18.58
C ARG A 34 -18.31 23.19 19.47
N LYS A 35 -18.81 24.42 19.68
CA LYS A 35 -18.20 25.42 20.60
C LYS A 35 -18.20 25.02 22.09
N ALA A 36 -18.97 24.01 22.48
CA ALA A 36 -19.13 23.57 23.87
C ALA A 36 -17.83 23.00 24.49
N HIS A 37 -16.86 22.56 23.68
CA HIS A 37 -15.56 22.04 24.15
C HIS A 37 -14.44 23.09 24.11
N GLY A 38 -14.74 24.33 24.52
CA GLY A 38 -13.75 25.40 24.71
C GLY A 38 -13.15 26.00 23.42
N GLY A 39 -13.66 25.65 22.24
CA GLY A 39 -13.21 26.20 20.96
C GLY A 39 -11.82 25.78 20.48
N LEU A 40 -11.04 25.11 21.32
CA LEU A 40 -9.62 24.75 21.08
C LEU A 40 -9.37 23.91 19.83
N TYR A 41 -10.37 23.13 19.41
CA TYR A 41 -10.25 22.24 18.24
C TYR A 41 -10.86 22.81 16.97
N ILE A 42 -11.59 23.93 17.03
CA ILE A 42 -12.33 24.46 15.86
C ILE A 42 -11.36 24.88 14.75
N ASP A 43 -10.28 25.58 15.10
CA ASP A 43 -9.31 26.10 14.14
C ASP A 43 -8.52 24.99 13.45
N ILE A 44 -8.36 23.84 14.11
CA ILE A 44 -7.64 22.68 13.59
C ILE A 44 -8.55 21.54 13.12
N ALA A 45 -9.87 21.66 13.31
CA ALA A 45 -10.84 20.62 13.03
C ALA A 45 -10.79 20.17 11.57
N GLN A 46 -10.62 21.12 10.66
CA GLN A 46 -10.61 20.86 9.21
C GLN A 46 -9.32 20.17 8.73
N THR A 47 -8.20 20.36 9.42
CA THR A 47 -6.86 19.97 8.92
C THR A 47 -6.22 18.83 9.70
N HIS A 48 -6.58 18.65 10.97
CA HIS A 48 -5.95 17.71 11.90
C HIS A 48 -6.93 16.83 12.69
N CYS A 49 -8.24 16.92 12.44
CA CYS A 49 -9.23 16.16 13.18
C CYS A 49 -10.15 15.36 12.24
N GLY A 50 -10.65 14.25 12.76
CA GLY A 50 -11.64 13.41 12.13
C GLY A 50 -11.06 12.26 11.29
N THR A 51 -11.86 11.21 11.21
CA THR A 51 -11.53 9.96 10.53
C THR A 51 -11.32 10.18 9.02
N ARG A 52 -12.01 11.15 8.41
CA ARG A 52 -11.83 11.51 6.98
C ARG A 52 -10.44 12.05 6.68
N VAL A 53 -9.93 12.93 7.54
CA VAL A 53 -8.58 13.51 7.41
C VAL A 53 -7.52 12.44 7.61
N LEU A 54 -7.74 11.54 8.59
CA LEU A 54 -6.89 10.39 8.81
C LEU A 54 -6.79 9.50 7.56
N ALA A 55 -7.93 9.10 7.00
CA ALA A 55 -7.98 8.26 5.80
C ALA A 55 -7.26 8.92 4.61
N HIS A 56 -7.48 10.22 4.38
CA HIS A 56 -6.80 10.95 3.32
C HIS A 56 -5.28 10.96 3.51
N ARG A 57 -4.80 11.23 4.73
CA ARG A 57 -3.37 11.23 5.05
C ARG A 57 -2.73 9.85 4.87
N ILE A 58 -3.37 8.80 5.37
CA ILE A 58 -2.88 7.41 5.23
C ILE A 58 -2.78 7.05 3.75
N ASN A 59 -3.81 7.37 2.96
CA ASN A 59 -3.81 7.10 1.51
C ASN A 59 -2.69 7.86 0.80
N GLY A 60 -2.46 9.14 1.16
CA GLY A 60 -1.34 9.93 0.62
C GLY A 60 0.02 9.34 0.97
N LEU A 61 0.20 8.92 2.22
CA LEU A 61 1.44 8.28 2.69
C LEU A 61 1.71 6.96 1.99
N LEU A 62 0.70 6.11 1.89
CA LEU A 62 0.78 4.83 1.19
C LEU A 62 1.14 5.04 -0.28
N LYS A 63 0.46 5.95 -0.97
CA LYS A 63 0.76 6.28 -2.37
C LYS A 63 2.19 6.77 -2.55
N SER A 64 2.64 7.69 -1.70
CA SER A 64 4.02 8.20 -1.75
C SER A 64 5.04 7.09 -1.51
N HIS A 65 4.75 6.17 -0.59
CA HIS A 65 5.62 5.04 -0.30
C HIS A 65 5.73 4.09 -1.50
N ILE A 66 4.60 3.72 -2.11
CA ILE A 66 4.56 2.88 -3.31
C ILE A 66 5.37 3.54 -4.45
N GLN A 67 5.14 4.83 -4.69
CA GLN A 67 5.84 5.57 -5.76
C GLN A 67 7.36 5.63 -5.54
N LYS A 68 7.83 5.72 -4.29
CA LYS A 68 9.26 5.70 -3.96
C LYS A 68 9.88 4.31 -4.17
N MET A 69 9.10 3.24 -3.98
CA MET A 69 9.60 1.87 -4.13
C MET A 69 9.66 1.41 -5.59
N ILE A 70 8.74 1.86 -6.46
CA ILE A 70 8.65 1.41 -7.86
C ILE A 70 9.97 1.55 -8.64
N PRO A 71 10.70 2.69 -8.60
CA PRO A 71 11.94 2.84 -9.35
C PRO A 71 13.01 1.83 -8.92
N SER A 72 13.15 1.61 -7.62
CA SER A 72 14.10 0.64 -7.07
C SER A 72 13.75 -0.78 -7.48
N LEU A 73 12.48 -1.19 -7.35
CA LEU A 73 12.02 -2.51 -7.79
C LEU A 73 12.24 -2.73 -9.29
N THR A 74 11.94 -1.71 -10.11
CA THR A 74 12.14 -1.76 -11.56
C THR A 74 13.62 -1.90 -11.91
N SER A 75 14.50 -1.17 -11.22
CA SER A 75 15.95 -1.26 -11.42
C SER A 75 16.48 -2.65 -11.06
N ASN A 76 16.08 -3.18 -9.90
CA ASN A 76 16.48 -4.52 -9.46
C ASN A 76 16.02 -5.60 -10.45
N LEU A 77 14.77 -5.53 -10.91
CA LEU A 77 14.24 -6.48 -11.89
C LEU A 77 14.99 -6.39 -13.23
N ARG A 78 15.29 -5.17 -13.71
CA ARG A 78 16.08 -4.97 -14.93
C ARG A 78 17.48 -5.55 -14.80
N GLN A 79 18.12 -5.35 -13.65
CA GLN A 79 19.44 -5.91 -13.38
C GLN A 79 19.40 -7.44 -13.37
N GLN A 80 18.48 -8.04 -12.62
CA GLN A 80 18.30 -9.51 -12.60
C GLN A 80 18.01 -10.07 -14.00
N SER A 81 17.17 -9.40 -14.79
CA SER A 81 16.91 -9.81 -16.17
C SER A 81 18.16 -9.69 -17.06
N MET A 82 19.03 -8.72 -16.83
CA MET A 82 20.27 -8.57 -17.59
C MET A 82 21.27 -9.67 -17.23
N GLU A 83 21.44 -9.95 -15.94
CA GLU A 83 22.29 -11.05 -15.45
C GLU A 83 21.84 -12.39 -16.02
N LEU A 84 20.55 -12.70 -15.96
CA LEU A 84 19.99 -13.93 -16.56
C LEU A 84 20.21 -14.01 -18.07
N ARG A 85 20.11 -12.89 -18.80
CA ARG A 85 20.37 -12.87 -20.25
C ARG A 85 21.85 -13.10 -20.57
N LEU A 86 22.76 -12.56 -19.75
CA LEU A 86 24.19 -12.81 -19.90
C LEU A 86 24.52 -14.28 -19.60
N GLU A 87 23.90 -14.86 -18.58
CA GLU A 87 24.04 -16.29 -18.25
C GLU A 87 23.53 -17.17 -19.39
N LEU A 88 22.34 -16.89 -19.93
CA LEU A 88 21.80 -17.59 -21.11
C LEU A 88 22.71 -17.46 -22.33
N GLN A 89 23.28 -16.27 -22.58
CA GLN A 89 24.21 -16.07 -23.68
C GLN A 89 25.52 -16.86 -23.48
N ALA A 90 26.00 -16.95 -22.24
CA ALA A 90 27.20 -17.72 -21.89
C ALA A 90 26.98 -19.23 -22.04
N LEU A 91 25.76 -19.72 -21.79
CA LEU A 91 25.38 -21.12 -22.00
C LEU A 91 25.26 -21.49 -23.49
N GLY A 92 25.16 -20.50 -24.39
CA GLY A 92 25.02 -20.70 -25.84
C GLY A 92 23.58 -21.05 -26.26
N PRO A 93 23.27 -21.07 -27.58
CA PRO A 93 21.96 -21.52 -28.04
C PRO A 93 21.72 -22.95 -27.56
N GLU A 94 20.48 -23.27 -27.15
CA GLU A 94 20.04 -24.63 -26.82
C GLU A 94 20.42 -25.61 -27.94
N GLN A 95 21.58 -26.27 -27.79
CA GLN A 95 21.98 -27.37 -28.65
C GLN A 95 21.40 -28.67 -28.09
N ASN A 96 20.07 -28.81 -28.11
CA ASN A 96 19.36 -30.10 -28.21
C ASN A 96 17.86 -29.96 -27.93
N ALA A 97 17.07 -29.70 -28.97
CA ALA A 97 15.67 -30.12 -28.98
C ALA A 97 15.30 -31.02 -30.17
N GLU A 98 16.18 -31.22 -31.18
CA GLU A 98 15.84 -32.01 -32.38
C GLU A 98 16.89 -33.07 -32.82
N SER A 99 17.93 -33.35 -32.04
CA SER A 99 18.93 -34.38 -32.40
C SER A 99 18.82 -35.69 -31.60
N GLY A 100 17.70 -35.93 -30.90
CA GLY A 100 17.47 -37.12 -30.08
C GLY A 100 16.95 -38.37 -30.81
N SER A 101 16.89 -38.41 -32.14
CA SER A 101 16.30 -39.54 -32.89
C SER A 101 17.24 -40.26 -33.86
N ALA A 102 18.55 -40.03 -33.82
CA ALA A 102 19.48 -40.81 -34.65
C ALA A 102 20.79 -41.08 -33.92
N ILE A 103 21.25 -42.32 -33.99
CA ILE A 103 22.56 -42.82 -33.53
C ILE A 103 22.57 -43.36 -32.09
N VAL A 104 21.69 -44.33 -31.79
CA VAL A 104 22.07 -45.50 -30.97
C VAL A 104 22.17 -46.72 -31.89
N ARG A 105 23.22 -46.73 -32.71
CA ARG A 105 23.70 -47.93 -33.40
C ARG A 105 25.20 -47.83 -33.62
N ARG A 106 26.00 -48.28 -32.65
CA ARG A 106 27.12 -49.19 -32.92
C ARG A 106 27.79 -49.71 -31.64
N ALA A 107 28.10 -51.00 -31.72
CA ALA A 107 29.26 -51.70 -31.16
C ALA A 107 29.05 -52.47 -29.84
N LEU A 108 29.08 -53.81 -30.06
CA LEU A 108 29.35 -54.95 -29.17
C LEU A 108 28.17 -55.50 -28.38
#